data_AF-A1VVI6-F1
#
_entry.id   AF-A1VVI6-F1
#
_cell.length_a   1.000
_cell.length_b   1.000
_cell.length_c   1.000
_cell.angle_alpha   90.00
_cell.angle_beta   90.00
_cell.angle_gamma   90.00
#
_symmetry.space_group_name_H-M   'P 1'
#
loop_
_entity.id
_entity.type
_entity.pdbx_description
1 polymer ?
#
loop_
_entity_poly.entity_id
_entity_poly.type
_entity_poly.pdbx_seq_one_letter_code
_entity_poly.pdbx_strand_id
1 'polypeptide(L)'
;MPHIRVVTKQEQVLQNIRTFQKELETTGKNNDLVNTLSHFRAWYAVKANGKWIFGPSKFVGYVGLTAKAYATNIVQLDGRKTEDALKPWFVEVSSGPLYDELNDKLHDFLASFGKQPSSLARFSICREGLSGADEEFKGAFSLVEALLTIYREMPEAAQQEFRRRIKKEA
;
A
#
# COMPACT_ATOMS: atom_id res chain seq x y z
N MET A 1 4.32 -15.67 -24.44
CA MET A 1 3.57 -15.34 -23.22
C MET A 1 4.07 -13.98 -22.73
N PRO A 2 3.21 -13.05 -22.30
CA PRO A 2 3.69 -11.75 -21.82
C PRO A 2 4.56 -11.95 -20.56
N HIS A 3 5.75 -11.37 -20.55
CA HIS A 3 6.65 -11.42 -19.40
C HIS A 3 6.10 -10.58 -18.26
N ILE A 4 5.80 -11.21 -17.13
CA ILE A 4 5.41 -10.54 -15.89
C ILE A 4 6.63 -9.79 -15.36
N ARG A 5 6.53 -8.47 -15.23
CA ARG A 5 7.60 -7.61 -14.73
C ARG A 5 7.11 -6.82 -13.53
N VAL A 6 7.94 -6.73 -12.51
CA VAL A 6 7.69 -5.85 -11.36
C VAL A 6 7.87 -4.40 -11.79
N VAL A 7 7.07 -3.51 -11.21
CA VAL A 7 7.18 -2.06 -11.41
C VAL A 7 8.57 -1.54 -11.03
N THR A 8 9.02 -0.50 -11.73
CA THR A 8 10.30 0.19 -11.44
C THR A 8 10.13 1.70 -11.28
N LYS A 9 8.92 2.21 -11.49
CA LYS A 9 8.56 3.63 -11.35
C LYS A 9 7.26 3.78 -10.58
N GLN A 10 7.17 4.84 -9.79
CA GLN A 10 6.00 5.15 -8.97
C GLN A 10 4.74 5.34 -9.81
N GLU A 11 4.85 6.02 -10.96
CA GLU A 11 3.72 6.31 -11.85
C GLU A 11 3.06 5.03 -12.37
N GLN A 12 3.84 3.95 -12.53
CA GLN A 12 3.29 2.64 -12.92
C GLN A 12 2.37 2.10 -11.83
N VAL A 13 2.72 2.27 -10.55
CA VAL A 13 1.90 1.85 -9.42
C VAL A 13 0.62 2.66 -9.36
N LEU A 14 0.73 3.99 -9.46
CA LEU A 14 -0.41 4.90 -9.45
C LEU A 14 -1.38 4.58 -10.60
N GLN A 15 -0.84 4.31 -11.78
CA GLN A 15 -1.63 3.89 -12.93
C GLN A 15 -2.26 2.51 -12.70
N ASN A 16 -1.53 1.56 -12.12
CA ASN A 16 -2.05 0.23 -11.83
C ASN A 16 -3.16 0.23 -10.78
N ILE A 17 -3.13 1.14 -9.79
CA ILE A 17 -4.24 1.33 -8.84
C ILE A 17 -5.50 1.74 -9.61
N ARG A 18 -5.39 2.70 -10.54
CA ARG A 18 -6.53 3.13 -11.38
C ARG A 18 -7.02 2.00 -12.30
N THR A 19 -6.09 1.25 -12.89
CA THR A 19 -6.42 0.08 -13.71
C THR A 19 -7.16 -0.97 -12.90
N PHE A 20 -6.73 -1.25 -11.67
CA PHE A 20 -7.41 -2.19 -10.78
C PHE A 20 -8.87 -1.79 -10.50
N GLN A 21 -9.11 -0.51 -10.21
CA GLN A 21 -10.47 0.02 -10.02
C GLN A 21 -11.33 -0.23 -11.28
N LYS A 22 -10.80 0.13 -12.46
CA LYS A 22 -11.47 -0.07 -13.74
C LYS A 22 -11.77 -1.54 -14.03
N GLU A 23 -10.80 -2.43 -13.79
CA GLU A 23 -10.96 -3.86 -14.01
C GLU A 23 -12.05 -4.45 -13.11
N LEU A 24 -12.17 -3.99 -11.87
CA LEU A 24 -13.26 -4.44 -10.98
C LEU A 24 -14.64 -3.96 -11.45
N GLU A 25 -14.73 -2.74 -11.96
CA GLU A 25 -15.97 -2.22 -12.54
C GLU A 25 -16.37 -2.96 -13.82
N THR A 26 -15.42 -3.27 -14.71
CA THR A 26 -15.72 -3.86 -16.01
C THR A 26 -15.98 -5.36 -15.97
N THR A 27 -15.38 -6.09 -15.03
CA THR A 27 -15.40 -7.57 -15.04
C THR A 27 -16.60 -8.17 -14.28
N GLY A 28 -17.40 -7.34 -13.63
CA GLY A 28 -18.61 -7.75 -12.90
C GLY A 28 -18.33 -8.50 -11.59
N LYS A 29 -19.37 -8.73 -10.77
CA LYS A 29 -19.23 -9.24 -9.38
C LYS A 29 -18.78 -10.71 -9.26
N ASN A 30 -18.83 -11.49 -10.35
CA ASN A 30 -18.51 -12.92 -10.36
C ASN A 30 -17.26 -13.22 -11.21
N ASN A 31 -16.16 -12.53 -10.94
CA ASN A 31 -14.86 -12.78 -11.58
C ASN A 31 -13.79 -13.23 -10.56
N ASP A 32 -12.79 -13.99 -11.03
CA ASP A 32 -11.65 -14.46 -10.25
C ASP A 32 -10.96 -13.34 -9.44
N LEU A 33 -10.78 -12.16 -10.05
CA LEU A 33 -10.18 -11.02 -9.35
C LEU A 33 -11.05 -10.61 -8.14
N VAL A 34 -12.36 -10.46 -8.34
CA VAL A 34 -13.33 -10.12 -7.28
C VAL A 34 -13.34 -11.19 -6.18
N ASN A 35 -13.25 -12.46 -6.55
CA ASN A 35 -13.23 -13.57 -5.60
C ASN A 35 -11.99 -13.58 -4.71
N THR A 36 -10.88 -12.97 -5.16
CA THR A 36 -9.66 -12.87 -4.35
C THR A 36 -9.58 -11.64 -3.45
N LEU A 37 -10.55 -10.70 -3.52
CA LEU A 37 -10.49 -9.43 -2.79
C LEU A 37 -10.30 -9.62 -1.28
N SER A 38 -11.00 -10.57 -0.67
CA SER A 38 -10.90 -10.87 0.76
C SER A 38 -9.58 -11.52 1.18
N HIS A 39 -8.74 -11.94 0.22
CA HIS A 39 -7.46 -12.58 0.50
C HIS A 39 -6.29 -11.60 0.52
N PHE A 40 -6.46 -10.40 -0.05
CA PHE A 40 -5.39 -9.41 -0.06
C PHE A 40 -5.17 -8.82 1.32
N ARG A 41 -3.89 -8.82 1.74
CA ARG A 41 -3.45 -8.29 3.04
C ARG A 41 -2.75 -6.95 2.92
N ALA A 42 -1.95 -6.72 1.88
CA ALA A 42 -1.24 -5.45 1.70
C ALA A 42 -1.99 -4.57 0.69
N TRP A 43 -2.58 -3.48 1.18
CA TRP A 43 -3.37 -2.52 0.41
C TRP A 43 -2.64 -1.20 0.27
N TYR A 44 -2.62 -0.67 -0.95
CA TYR A 44 -1.98 0.59 -1.30
C TYR A 44 -3.07 1.61 -1.62
N ALA A 45 -3.10 2.72 -0.89
CA ALA A 45 -4.13 3.74 -0.98
C ALA A 45 -3.56 5.06 -1.51
N VAL A 46 -4.29 5.70 -2.41
CA VAL A 46 -3.96 7.03 -2.94
C VAL A 46 -5.23 7.87 -3.08
N LYS A 47 -5.12 9.19 -2.91
CA LYS A 47 -6.23 10.11 -3.18
C LYS A 47 -6.34 10.37 -4.69
N ALA A 48 -7.52 10.12 -5.26
CA ALA A 48 -7.90 10.52 -6.60
C ALA A 48 -9.19 11.36 -6.51
N ASN A 49 -9.15 12.60 -6.98
CA ASN A 49 -10.29 13.54 -6.92
C ASN A 49 -10.89 13.66 -5.50
N GLY A 50 -10.02 13.74 -4.48
CA GLY A 50 -10.43 13.87 -3.08
C GLY A 50 -10.94 12.57 -2.42
N LYS A 51 -10.95 11.44 -3.12
CA LYS A 51 -11.39 10.14 -2.59
C LYS A 51 -10.26 9.14 -2.54
N TRP A 52 -10.24 8.30 -1.51
CA TRP A 52 -9.33 7.16 -1.45
C TRP A 52 -9.70 6.11 -2.50
N ILE A 53 -8.71 5.69 -3.27
CA ILE A 53 -8.78 4.51 -4.13
C ILE A 53 -7.69 3.52 -3.73
N PHE A 54 -7.98 2.23 -3.90
CA PHE A 54 -7.18 1.15 -3.35
C PHE A 54 -6.66 0.22 -4.43
N GLY A 55 -5.50 -0.39 -4.19
CA GLY A 55 -5.04 -1.52 -4.97
C GLY A 55 -4.16 -2.46 -4.15
N PRO A 56 -4.31 -3.79 -4.29
CA PRO A 56 -3.53 -4.73 -3.51
C PRO A 56 -2.11 -4.89 -4.09
N SER A 57 -1.12 -5.12 -3.22
CA SER A 57 0.31 -5.21 -3.60
C SER A 57 0.57 -6.16 -4.77
N LYS A 58 -0.10 -7.33 -4.75
CA LYS A 58 0.04 -8.37 -5.76
C LYS A 58 -0.52 -7.96 -7.13
N PHE A 59 -1.45 -7.01 -7.19
CA PHE A 59 -1.95 -6.50 -8.46
C PHE A 59 -1.14 -5.29 -8.93
N VAL A 60 -0.92 -4.31 -8.04
CA VAL A 60 -0.37 -3.01 -8.42
C VAL A 60 1.14 -3.02 -8.61
N GLY A 61 1.85 -4.01 -8.07
CA GLY A 61 3.29 -4.13 -8.21
C GLY A 61 3.77 -4.80 -9.50
N TYR A 62 2.87 -5.22 -10.40
CA TYR A 62 3.25 -5.75 -11.71
C TYR A 62 2.80 -4.83 -12.84
N VAL A 63 3.66 -4.64 -13.84
CA VAL A 63 3.40 -3.76 -14.97
C VAL A 63 2.26 -4.30 -15.84
N GLY A 64 1.21 -3.51 -16.04
CA GLY A 64 0.17 -3.78 -17.03
C GLY A 64 -0.72 -4.98 -16.71
N LEU A 65 -0.90 -5.29 -15.42
CA LEU A 65 -1.76 -6.39 -15.01
C LEU A 65 -3.24 -6.05 -15.23
N THR A 66 -3.97 -6.99 -15.82
CA THR A 66 -5.44 -6.94 -16.02
C THR A 66 -6.08 -8.07 -15.21
N ALA A 67 -7.41 -8.06 -15.02
CA ALA A 67 -8.12 -9.15 -14.33
C ALA A 67 -7.88 -10.49 -15.04
N LYS A 68 -7.90 -10.51 -16.37
CA LYS A 68 -7.61 -11.70 -17.18
C LYS A 68 -6.17 -12.21 -16.97
N ALA A 69 -5.20 -11.29 -17.00
CA ALA A 69 -3.80 -11.65 -16.79
C ALA A 69 -3.55 -12.13 -15.35
N TYR A 70 -4.22 -11.53 -14.37
CA TYR A 70 -4.18 -11.94 -12.97
C TYR A 70 -4.67 -13.39 -12.80
N ALA A 71 -5.84 -13.72 -13.35
CA ALA A 71 -6.41 -15.06 -13.28
C ALA A 71 -5.49 -16.13 -13.92
N THR A 72 -4.91 -15.80 -15.09
CA THR A 72 -4.04 -16.73 -15.82
C THR A 72 -2.70 -16.98 -15.13
N ASN A 73 -2.20 -15.99 -14.37
CA ASN A 73 -0.84 -16.01 -13.84
C ASN A 73 -0.76 -16.07 -12.31
N ILE A 74 -1.87 -16.27 -11.61
CA ILE A 74 -1.94 -16.13 -10.14
C ILE A 74 -0.85 -16.90 -9.38
N VAL A 75 -0.43 -18.06 -9.89
CA VAL A 75 0.63 -18.91 -9.31
C VAL A 75 2.01 -18.26 -9.41
N GLN A 76 2.25 -17.44 -10.42
CA GLN A 76 3.52 -16.74 -10.66
C GLN A 76 3.58 -15.37 -9.95
N LEU A 77 2.45 -14.87 -9.44
CA LEU A 77 2.35 -13.59 -8.76
C LEU A 77 2.69 -13.73 -7.27
N ASP A 78 3.78 -13.10 -6.85
CA ASP A 78 4.29 -13.09 -5.49
C ASP A 78 4.21 -11.68 -4.89
N GLY A 79 3.37 -11.53 -3.86
CA GLY A 79 3.18 -10.27 -3.16
C GLY A 79 4.44 -9.79 -2.43
N ARG A 80 5.35 -10.69 -2.04
CA ARG A 80 6.60 -10.31 -1.35
C ARG A 80 7.51 -9.51 -2.28
N LYS A 81 7.66 -9.98 -3.52
CA LYS A 81 8.45 -9.29 -4.55
C LYS A 81 7.88 -7.91 -4.88
N THR A 82 6.57 -7.78 -4.92
CA THR A 82 5.94 -6.48 -5.18
C THR A 82 6.06 -5.55 -3.99
N GLU A 83 5.84 -6.01 -2.77
CA GLU A 83 6.03 -5.19 -1.56
C GLU A 83 7.46 -4.62 -1.49
N ASP A 84 8.49 -5.41 -1.82
CA ASP A 84 9.88 -4.92 -1.87
C ASP A 84 10.08 -3.79 -2.89
N ALA A 85 9.49 -3.90 -4.08
CA ALA A 85 9.58 -2.86 -5.11
C ALA A 85 8.78 -1.61 -4.78
N LEU A 86 7.74 -1.71 -3.94
CA LEU A 86 6.85 -0.60 -3.59
C LEU A 86 7.35 0.22 -2.39
N LYS A 87 8.21 -0.36 -1.53
CA LYS A 87 8.81 0.29 -0.35
C LYS A 87 9.37 1.70 -0.59
N PRO A 88 10.04 2.01 -1.71
CA PRO A 88 10.61 3.35 -1.92
C PRO A 88 9.56 4.47 -1.98
N TRP A 89 8.35 4.17 -2.44
CA TRP A 89 7.32 5.20 -2.71
C TRP A 89 6.20 5.24 -1.68
N PHE A 90 6.08 4.20 -0.85
CA PHE A 90 4.99 4.06 0.09
C PHE A 90 5.49 3.90 1.52
N VAL A 91 4.65 4.32 2.46
CA VAL A 91 4.85 4.14 3.90
C VAL A 91 3.64 3.44 4.48
N GLU A 92 3.90 2.45 5.33
CA GLU A 92 2.84 1.71 6.04
C GLU A 92 2.21 2.60 7.12
N VAL A 93 0.88 2.60 7.17
CA VAL A 93 0.08 3.24 8.22
C VAL A 93 -0.40 2.13 9.14
N SER A 94 0.11 2.10 10.37
CA SER A 94 -0.14 0.99 11.31
C SER A 94 -1.22 1.28 12.35
N SER A 95 -1.56 2.56 12.59
CA SER A 95 -2.54 2.97 13.59
C SER A 95 -2.92 4.45 13.44
N GLY A 96 -3.91 4.90 14.23
CA GLY A 96 -4.34 6.30 14.32
C GLY A 96 -5.51 6.64 13.39
N PRO A 97 -6.00 7.90 13.41
CA PRO A 97 -7.20 8.31 12.69
C PRO A 97 -7.16 8.00 11.19
N LEU A 98 -5.98 8.12 10.57
CA LEU A 98 -5.79 7.78 9.15
C LEU A 98 -5.91 6.28 8.89
N TYR A 99 -5.43 5.43 9.81
CA TYR A 99 -5.64 3.98 9.71
C TYR A 99 -7.13 3.66 9.74
N ASP A 100 -7.86 4.24 10.69
CA ASP A 100 -9.29 4.03 10.87
C ASP A 100 -10.07 4.49 9.63
N GLU A 101 -9.74 5.67 9.09
CA GLU A 101 -10.32 6.17 7.84
C GLU A 101 -10.06 5.21 6.66
N LEU A 102 -8.82 4.77 6.47
CA LEU A 102 -8.47 3.85 5.39
C LEU A 102 -9.17 2.50 5.54
N ASN A 103 -9.31 2.01 6.76
CA ASN A 103 -10.00 0.77 7.08
C ASN A 103 -11.49 0.86 6.75
N ASP A 104 -12.17 1.92 7.19
CA ASP A 104 -13.58 2.18 6.90
C ASP A 104 -13.81 2.30 5.38
N LYS A 105 -12.95 3.07 4.70
CA LYS A 105 -13.07 3.25 3.24
C LYS A 105 -12.77 1.99 2.45
N LEU A 106 -11.87 1.12 2.92
CA LEU A 106 -11.65 -0.18 2.29
C LEU A 106 -12.86 -1.10 2.52
N HIS A 107 -13.46 -1.08 3.71
CA HIS A 107 -14.68 -1.81 4.01
C HIS A 107 -15.83 -1.40 3.07
N ASP A 108 -16.10 -0.10 2.95
CA ASP A 108 -17.11 0.46 2.04
C ASP A 108 -16.85 0.02 0.58
N PHE A 109 -15.59 0.14 0.14
CA PHE A 109 -15.19 -0.23 -1.21
C PHE A 109 -15.44 -1.72 -1.50
N LEU A 110 -15.02 -2.61 -0.61
CA LEU A 110 -15.17 -4.06 -0.79
C LEU A 110 -16.62 -4.53 -0.64
N ALA A 111 -17.42 -3.86 0.21
CA ALA A 111 -18.84 -4.16 0.39
C ALA A 111 -19.64 -4.01 -0.91
N SER A 112 -19.23 -3.09 -1.80
CA SER A 112 -19.87 -2.93 -3.13
C SER A 112 -19.78 -4.20 -4.00
N PHE A 113 -18.76 -5.04 -3.75
CA PHE A 113 -18.54 -6.34 -4.38
C PHE A 113 -19.04 -7.52 -3.53
N GLY A 114 -19.70 -7.27 -2.39
CA GLY A 114 -20.12 -8.31 -1.45
C GLY A 114 -18.95 -8.99 -0.73
N LYS A 115 -17.83 -8.28 -0.57
CA LYS A 115 -16.60 -8.78 0.06
C LYS A 115 -16.29 -7.99 1.34
N GLN A 116 -15.44 -8.57 2.17
CA GLN A 116 -14.89 -7.94 3.36
C GLN A 116 -13.36 -7.96 3.28
N PRO A 117 -12.66 -6.95 3.83
CA PRO A 117 -11.20 -6.99 3.93
C PRO A 117 -10.75 -8.15 4.81
N SER A 118 -9.52 -8.59 4.60
CA SER A 118 -8.88 -9.54 5.51
C SER A 118 -8.71 -8.89 6.89
N SER A 119 -8.89 -9.67 7.97
CA SER A 119 -8.53 -9.23 9.33
C SER A 119 -7.04 -8.92 9.50
N LEU A 120 -6.21 -9.32 8.54
CA LEU A 120 -4.77 -9.06 8.47
C LEU A 120 -4.44 -7.95 7.44
N ALA A 121 -5.42 -7.12 7.09
CA ALA A 121 -5.21 -5.99 6.19
C ALA A 121 -4.23 -4.97 6.80
N ARG A 122 -3.29 -4.52 5.98
CA ARG A 122 -2.31 -3.47 6.24
C ARG A 122 -2.41 -2.44 5.13
N PHE A 123 -2.21 -1.18 5.47
CA PHE A 123 -2.38 -0.07 4.56
C PHE A 123 -1.05 0.64 4.34
N SER A 124 -0.78 1.01 3.09
CA SER A 124 0.34 1.86 2.75
C SER A 124 -0.11 3.02 1.88
N ILE A 125 0.41 4.22 2.14
CA ILE A 125 0.09 5.44 1.40
C ILE A 125 1.32 6.00 0.71
N CYS A 126 1.08 6.70 -0.40
CA CYS A 126 2.13 7.32 -1.20
C CYS A 126 2.82 8.45 -0.42
N ARG A 127 4.16 8.43 -0.35
CA ARG A 127 4.97 9.43 0.37
C ARG A 127 4.76 10.85 -0.16
N GLU A 128 4.69 11.02 -1.47
CA GLU A 128 4.46 12.34 -2.08
C GLU A 128 3.04 12.88 -1.82
N GLY A 129 2.08 11.96 -1.68
CA GLY A 129 0.70 12.28 -1.32
C GLY A 129 0.53 12.79 0.11
N LEU A 130 1.56 12.65 0.96
CA LEU A 130 1.58 13.21 2.31
C LEU A 130 1.53 14.73 2.31
N SER A 131 1.91 15.39 1.21
CA SER A 131 1.72 16.84 1.02
C SER A 131 0.25 17.29 1.10
N GLY A 132 -0.72 16.37 0.96
CA GLY A 132 -2.16 16.58 1.15
C GLY A 132 -2.82 15.70 2.23
N ALA A 133 -2.02 15.04 3.07
CA ALA A 133 -2.51 14.37 4.29
C ALA A 133 -2.68 15.39 5.42
N ASP A 134 -3.54 15.07 6.40
CA ASP A 134 -3.82 15.93 7.55
C ASP A 134 -2.51 16.37 8.23
N GLU A 135 -2.48 17.63 8.71
CA GLU A 135 -1.30 18.28 9.32
C GLU A 135 -0.65 17.42 10.42
N GLU A 136 -1.44 16.65 11.16
CA GLU A 136 -0.98 15.76 12.22
C GLU A 136 -0.11 14.60 11.69
N PHE A 137 -0.50 13.98 10.57
CA PHE A 137 0.27 12.89 9.96
C PHE A 137 1.52 13.41 9.26
N LYS A 138 1.44 14.58 8.61
CA LYS A 138 2.61 15.29 8.10
C LYS A 138 3.60 15.58 9.21
N GLY A 139 3.12 16.05 10.36
CA GLY A 139 3.94 16.31 11.55
C GLY A 139 4.67 15.06 12.02
N ALA A 140 3.94 13.96 12.21
CA ALA A 140 4.53 12.69 12.63
C ALA A 140 5.55 12.12 11.62
N PHE A 141 5.22 12.11 10.33
CA PHE A 141 6.13 11.64 9.28
C PHE A 141 7.37 12.53 9.15
N SER A 142 7.21 13.85 9.20
CA SER A 142 8.32 14.80 9.22
C SER A 142 9.21 14.58 10.44
N LEU A 143 8.64 14.26 11.61
CA LEU A 143 9.42 13.99 12.80
C LEU A 143 10.21 12.68 12.68
N VAL A 144 9.62 11.63 12.10
CA VAL A 144 10.32 10.36 11.83
C VAL A 144 11.47 10.56 10.85
N GLU A 145 11.27 11.31 9.76
CA GLU A 145 12.34 11.62 8.80
C GLU A 145 13.43 12.50 9.42
N ALA A 146 13.06 13.46 10.28
CA ALA A 146 14.02 14.24 11.06
C ALA A 146 14.82 13.34 12.02
N LEU A 147 14.16 12.45 12.76
CA LEU A 147 14.82 11.49 13.65
C LEU A 147 15.74 10.54 12.89
N LEU A 148 15.33 10.06 11.71
CA LEU A 148 16.18 9.23 10.84
C LEU A 148 17.41 9.97 10.36
N THR A 149 17.25 11.25 9.99
CA THR A 149 18.36 12.10 9.56
C THR A 149 19.34 12.31 10.71
N ILE A 150 18.85 12.71 11.89
CA ILE A 150 19.70 12.88 13.07
C ILE A 150 20.38 11.56 13.42
N TYR A 151 19.64 10.44 13.43
CA TYR A 151 20.17 9.12 13.75
C TYR A 151 21.32 8.70 12.82
N ARG A 152 21.27 9.04 11.53
CA ARG A 152 22.35 8.74 10.57
C ARG A 152 23.61 9.57 10.80
N GLU A 153 23.45 10.83 11.23
CA GLU A 153 24.55 11.75 11.53
C GLU A 153 25.18 11.47 12.91
N MET A 154 24.53 10.71 13.78
CA MET A 154 25.07 10.36 15.09
C MET A 154 26.31 9.46 14.98
N PRO A 155 27.33 9.67 15.84
CA PRO A 155 28.40 8.71 16.03
C PRO A 155 27.88 7.33 16.47
N GLU A 156 28.59 6.26 16.14
CA GLU A 156 28.15 4.88 16.37
C GLU A 156 27.79 4.60 17.84
N ALA A 157 28.55 5.15 18.79
CA ALA A 157 28.26 5.04 20.23
C ALA A 157 26.90 5.68 20.61
N ALA A 158 26.55 6.81 20.01
CA ALA A 158 25.27 7.50 20.24
C ALA A 158 24.11 6.75 19.59
N GLN A 159 24.31 6.16 18.41
CA GLN A 159 23.32 5.28 17.78
C GLN A 159 23.03 4.03 18.63
N GLN A 160 24.06 3.41 19.20
CA GLN A 160 23.92 2.26 20.09
C GLN A 160 23.13 2.61 21.35
N GLU A 161 23.45 3.75 21.98
CA GLU A 161 22.72 4.23 23.16
C GLU A 161 21.26 4.58 22.84
N PHE A 162 21.01 5.22 21.70
CA PHE A 162 19.65 5.54 21.23
C PHE A 162 18.80 4.26 21.08
N ARG A 163 19.34 3.23 20.40
CA ARG A 163 18.68 1.92 20.25
C ARG A 163 18.42 1.26 21.61
N ARG A 164 19.37 1.35 22.55
CA ARG A 164 19.24 0.78 23.90
C ARG A 164 18.10 1.42 24.68
N ARG A 165 17.93 2.75 24.59
CA ARG A 165 16.88 3.48 25.32
C ARG A 165 15.50 3.23 24.76
N ILE A 166 15.32 3.26 23.44
CA ILE A 166 14.02 2.99 22.80
C ILE A 166 13.49 1.59 23.16
N LYS A 167 14.37 0.58 23.21
CA LYS A 167 13.97 -0.79 23.62
C LYS A 167 13.57 -0.92 25.09
N LYS A 168 13.93 0.03 25.95
CA LYS A 168 13.61 -0.02 27.39
C LYS A 168 12.27 0.67 27.70
N GLU A 169 11.79 1.51 26.79
CA GLU A 169 10.56 2.31 26.91
C GLU A 169 9.37 1.69 26.15
N ALA A 170 9.62 0.67 25.31
CA ALA A 170 8.62 -0.10 24.57
C ALA A 170 8.32 -1.44 25.25
#